data_AF-A0AAP2D4P6-F1
#
_entry.id   AF-A0AAP2D4P6-F1
#
_cell.length_a   1.000
_cell.length_b   1.000
_cell.length_c   1.000
_cell.angle_alpha   90.00
_cell.angle_beta   90.00
_cell.angle_gamma   90.00
#
_symmetry.space_group_name_H-M   'P 1'
#
loop_
_entity.id
_entity.type
_entity.pdbx_description
1 polymer ?
#
loop_
_entity_poly.entity_id
_entity_poly.type
_entity_poly.pdbx_seq_one_letter_code
_entity_poly.pdbx_strand_id
1 'polypeptide(L)'
;MDAFTIHPAEGEELPILVSVPHCGVNFPDDIKDQYKSSLIEAPDDTDWFVDKLYGFVPSLGITMVTANYSRWVIDLNRDPDSKPLYTDGRIITALCPTTDFLGNPLYTDERKDVAAGEVARRLDLYYRPYHRQLDEHLTRLQARFKKVLLWDCHSIRQIVPTIQPDAFPDLILGDADGHAADVNLTQAALESLRRGAYQVNHNHPFKGGTITRHFGAPTNGRHALQLEMTKVHYMDDTQLRYDLQRATAMQKLLKRTLQNLALQLQTKA
;
A
#
# COMPACT_ATOMS: atom_id res chain seq x y z
N MET A 1 12.18 -16.17 7.40
CA MET A 1 11.18 -15.23 7.95
C MET A 1 9.94 -15.38 7.10
N ASP A 2 8.75 -15.25 7.68
CA ASP A 2 7.51 -15.31 6.89
C ASP A 2 7.43 -14.12 5.92
N ALA A 3 6.67 -14.26 4.83
CA ALA A 3 6.53 -13.21 3.83
C ALA A 3 5.87 -11.92 4.36
N PHE A 4 5.08 -12.06 5.42
CA PHE A 4 4.25 -11.00 6.00
C PHE A 4 4.09 -11.19 7.50
N THR A 5 3.56 -10.16 8.15
CA THR A 5 3.17 -10.19 9.56
C THR A 5 1.70 -9.78 9.68
N ILE A 6 0.93 -10.51 10.49
CA ILE A 6 -0.47 -10.17 10.81
C ILE A 6 -0.50 -9.52 12.18
N HIS A 7 -1.10 -8.33 12.24
CA HIS A 7 -1.39 -7.59 13.47
C HIS A 7 -2.90 -7.72 13.72
N PRO A 8 -3.35 -8.66 14.57
CA PRO A 8 -4.76 -8.96 14.73
C PRO A 8 -5.51 -7.78 15.36
N ALA A 9 -6.78 -7.63 15.00
CA ALA A 9 -7.68 -6.70 15.66
C ALA A 9 -7.73 -6.94 17.19
N GLU A 10 -7.77 -5.85 17.95
CA GLU A 10 -7.99 -5.86 19.40
C GLU A 10 -9.45 -5.49 19.70
N GLY A 11 -10.15 -6.31 20.49
CA GLY A 11 -11.53 -6.03 20.88
C GLY A 11 -12.57 -6.36 19.80
N GLU A 12 -13.59 -5.50 19.66
CA GLU A 12 -14.67 -5.71 18.70
C GLU A 12 -14.20 -5.39 17.28
N GLU A 13 -14.26 -6.38 16.39
CA GLU A 13 -13.82 -6.20 15.01
C GLU A 13 -14.68 -5.21 14.23
N LEU A 14 -14.03 -4.44 13.36
CA LEU A 14 -14.66 -3.57 12.38
C LEU A 14 -14.57 -4.21 10.97
N PRO A 15 -15.47 -3.83 10.03
CA PRO A 15 -15.50 -4.37 8.66
C PRO A 15 -14.38 -3.83 7.75
N ILE A 16 -13.18 -3.60 8.30
CA ILE A 16 -12.04 -3.06 7.59
C ILE A 16 -10.84 -3.99 7.76
N LEU A 17 -10.13 -4.24 6.67
CA LEU A 17 -8.80 -4.84 6.66
C LEU A 17 -7.80 -3.79 6.18
N VAL A 18 -6.64 -3.70 6.84
CA VAL A 18 -5.55 -2.81 6.41
C VAL A 18 -4.43 -3.64 5.78
N SER A 19 -3.97 -3.22 4.59
CA SER A 19 -2.82 -3.78 3.88
C SER A 19 -1.70 -2.75 3.86
N VAL A 20 -0.47 -3.15 4.20
CA VAL A 20 0.74 -2.32 4.09
C VAL A 20 1.81 -3.12 3.34
N PRO A 21 1.72 -3.16 1.99
CA PRO A 21 2.48 -4.11 1.18
C PRO A 21 3.94 -3.69 0.94
N HIS A 22 4.31 -2.44 1.26
CA HIS A 22 5.60 -1.85 0.87
C HIS A 22 6.45 -1.36 2.04
N CYS A 23 6.10 -1.70 3.30
CA CYS A 23 6.91 -1.34 4.48
C CYS A 23 8.08 -2.30 4.75
N GLY A 24 8.11 -3.46 4.09
CA GLY A 24 9.15 -4.47 4.28
C GLY A 24 10.52 -3.98 3.82
N VAL A 25 11.57 -4.39 4.53
CA VAL A 25 12.95 -3.96 4.26
C VAL A 25 13.92 -5.13 4.09
N ASN A 26 13.47 -6.35 4.39
CA ASN A 26 14.35 -7.51 4.32
C ASN A 26 14.62 -7.93 2.87
N PHE A 27 15.82 -8.47 2.67
CA PHE A 27 16.23 -9.17 1.46
C PHE A 27 16.56 -10.62 1.83
N PRO A 28 16.04 -11.63 1.12
CA PRO A 28 16.36 -13.03 1.36
C PRO A 28 17.86 -13.31 1.15
N ASP A 29 18.46 -14.15 2.01
CA ASP A 29 19.90 -14.44 1.98
C ASP A 29 20.39 -15.03 0.65
N ASP A 30 19.53 -15.76 -0.06
CA ASP A 30 19.83 -16.39 -1.34
C ASP A 30 19.92 -15.40 -2.52
N ILE A 31 19.39 -14.18 -2.37
CA ILE A 31 19.40 -13.16 -3.42
C ILE A 31 20.03 -11.82 -3.02
N LYS A 32 20.18 -11.54 -1.72
CA LYS A 32 20.65 -10.22 -1.23
C LYS A 32 21.98 -9.79 -1.85
N ASP A 33 22.92 -10.72 -2.03
CA ASP A 33 24.26 -10.43 -2.56
C ASP A 33 24.27 -10.15 -4.08
N GLN A 34 23.13 -10.33 -4.75
CA GLN A 34 22.94 -9.93 -6.15
C GLN A 34 22.60 -8.44 -6.29
N TYR A 35 22.19 -7.78 -5.21
CA TYR A 35 21.87 -6.36 -5.18
C TYR A 35 23.11 -5.54 -4.81
N LYS A 36 23.15 -4.28 -5.24
CA LYS A 36 24.18 -3.33 -4.80
C LYS A 36 24.01 -3.10 -3.30
N SER A 37 25.03 -3.46 -2.51
CA SER A 37 24.98 -3.43 -1.03
C SER A 37 24.59 -2.05 -0.48
N SER A 38 25.09 -0.98 -1.10
CA SER A 38 24.78 0.40 -0.73
C SER A 38 23.30 0.78 -0.86
N LEU A 39 22.52 0.07 -1.67
CA LEU A 39 21.09 0.36 -1.88
C LEU A 39 20.20 -0.41 -0.90
N ILE A 40 20.55 -1.66 -0.57
CA ILE A 40 19.70 -2.52 0.26
C ILE A 40 19.76 -2.19 1.75
N GLU A 41 20.75 -1.42 2.20
CA GLU A 41 20.80 -0.91 3.59
C GLU A 41 19.66 0.09 3.89
N ALA A 42 19.22 0.84 2.88
CA ALA A 42 18.15 1.81 2.99
C ALA A 42 17.36 1.91 1.66
N PRO A 43 16.55 0.88 1.32
CA PRO A 43 15.84 0.83 0.05
C PRO A 43 14.87 2.01 -0.12
N ASP A 44 15.10 2.83 -1.15
CA ASP A 44 14.50 4.16 -1.29
C ASP A 44 12.99 4.13 -1.54
N ASP A 45 12.55 3.18 -2.38
CA ASP A 45 11.16 3.02 -2.81
C ASP A 45 10.27 2.39 -1.73
N THR A 46 10.83 2.09 -0.56
CA THR A 46 10.09 1.54 0.59
C THR A 46 9.14 2.59 1.16
N ASP A 47 7.96 2.14 1.55
CA ASP A 47 6.96 2.94 2.24
C ASP A 47 7.32 2.99 3.74
N TRP A 48 8.47 3.60 4.02
CA TRP A 48 9.11 3.64 5.33
C TRP A 48 8.16 4.08 6.44
N PHE A 49 8.06 3.30 7.51
CA PHE A 49 7.24 3.60 8.70
C PHE A 49 5.73 3.69 8.46
N VAL A 50 5.19 3.30 7.30
CA VAL A 50 3.73 3.26 7.11
C VAL A 50 3.08 2.24 8.05
N ASP A 51 3.72 1.10 8.28
CA ASP A 51 3.32 0.12 9.30
C ASP A 51 3.22 0.75 10.70
N LYS A 52 4.22 1.55 11.08
CA LYS A 52 4.25 2.28 12.35
C LYS A 52 3.18 3.37 12.39
N LEU A 53 2.97 4.09 11.29
CA LEU A 53 1.95 5.13 11.17
C LEU A 53 0.56 4.55 11.41
N TYR A 54 0.28 3.37 10.84
CA TYR A 54 -0.97 2.64 11.02
C TYR A 54 -1.00 1.75 12.26
N GLY A 55 0.03 1.75 13.11
CA GLY A 55 0.11 0.89 14.30
C GLY A 55 -1.03 1.07 15.33
N PHE A 56 -1.87 2.11 15.19
CA PHE A 56 -3.07 2.29 15.99
C PHE A 56 -4.26 1.44 15.54
N VAL A 57 -4.27 0.87 14.33
CA VAL A 57 -5.45 0.20 13.77
C VAL A 57 -5.88 -1.07 14.52
N PRO A 58 -4.98 -1.91 15.08
CA PRO A 58 -5.39 -3.04 15.92
C PRO A 58 -6.29 -2.59 17.07
N SER A 59 -5.93 -1.52 17.78
CA SER A 59 -6.71 -0.96 18.90
C SER A 59 -8.09 -0.40 18.51
N LEU A 60 -8.36 -0.22 17.22
CA LEU A 60 -9.68 0.14 16.70
C LEU A 60 -10.56 -1.07 16.38
N GLY A 61 -10.04 -2.30 16.51
CA GLY A 61 -10.70 -3.51 16.04
C GLY A 61 -10.43 -3.82 14.57
N ILE A 62 -9.35 -3.29 13.98
CA ILE A 62 -9.00 -3.49 12.57
C ILE A 62 -7.75 -4.35 12.48
N THR A 63 -7.82 -5.45 11.73
CA THR A 63 -6.64 -6.29 11.45
C THR A 63 -5.77 -5.58 10.41
N MET A 64 -4.45 -5.66 10.57
CA MET A 64 -3.46 -5.15 9.61
C MET A 64 -2.52 -6.26 9.15
N VAL A 65 -2.21 -6.29 7.86
CA VAL A 65 -1.22 -7.19 7.25
C VAL A 65 -0.09 -6.35 6.68
N THR A 66 1.16 -6.64 7.09
CA THR A 66 2.36 -5.89 6.66
C THR A 66 3.31 -6.82 5.93
N ALA A 67 3.96 -6.32 4.87
CA ALA A 67 5.03 -7.07 4.19
C ALA A 67 6.32 -7.09 5.02
N ASN A 68 7.04 -8.22 5.00
CA ASN A 68 8.34 -8.34 5.67
C ASN A 68 9.52 -8.08 4.71
N TYR A 69 9.36 -8.38 3.43
CA TYR A 69 10.40 -8.22 2.40
C TYR A 69 10.21 -6.94 1.60
N SER A 70 11.33 -6.36 1.15
CA SER A 70 11.31 -5.15 0.33
C SER A 70 10.57 -5.37 -0.98
N ARG A 71 9.87 -4.33 -1.45
CA ARG A 71 9.25 -4.33 -2.78
C ARG A 71 10.25 -4.55 -3.92
N TRP A 72 11.55 -4.31 -3.69
CA TRP A 72 12.62 -4.65 -4.64
C TRP A 72 12.87 -6.15 -4.77
N VAL A 73 12.46 -6.95 -3.78
CA VAL A 73 12.42 -8.42 -3.88
C VAL A 73 11.28 -8.81 -4.80
N ILE A 74 10.07 -8.35 -4.48
CA ILE A 74 8.87 -8.50 -5.28
C ILE A 74 7.80 -7.49 -4.84
N ASP A 75 7.21 -6.78 -5.80
CA ASP A 75 6.19 -5.78 -5.54
C ASP A 75 4.82 -6.46 -5.38
N LEU A 76 4.36 -6.55 -4.14
CA LEU A 76 3.08 -7.17 -3.78
C LEU A 76 1.85 -6.43 -4.32
N ASN A 77 1.99 -5.16 -4.73
CA ASN A 77 0.90 -4.37 -5.32
C ASN A 77 0.97 -4.32 -6.86
N ARG A 78 1.81 -5.17 -7.48
CA ARG A 78 1.96 -5.28 -8.93
C ARG A 78 1.22 -6.48 -9.52
N ASP A 79 0.81 -6.34 -10.77
CA ASP A 79 0.19 -7.42 -11.53
C ASP A 79 1.21 -8.57 -11.67
N PRO A 80 0.81 -9.83 -11.45
CA PRO A 80 1.74 -10.95 -11.45
C PRO A 80 2.36 -11.21 -12.84
N ASP A 81 1.72 -10.76 -13.92
CA ASP A 81 2.23 -10.79 -15.28
C ASP A 81 2.94 -9.47 -15.67
N SER A 82 3.19 -8.57 -14.70
CA SER A 82 3.78 -7.23 -14.89
C SER A 82 3.03 -6.34 -15.88
N LYS A 83 1.72 -6.51 -16.03
CA LYS A 83 0.92 -5.64 -16.91
C LYS A 83 1.04 -4.16 -16.46
N PRO A 84 1.24 -3.22 -17.39
CA PRO A 84 1.29 -1.80 -17.07
C PRO A 84 -0.08 -1.30 -16.60
N LEU A 85 -0.11 -0.63 -15.43
CA LEU A 85 -1.31 0.04 -14.92
C LEU A 85 -1.54 1.43 -15.54
N TYR A 86 -0.48 2.04 -16.08
CA TYR A 86 -0.46 3.38 -16.65
C TYR A 86 0.23 3.34 -18.01
N THR A 87 -0.21 4.20 -18.93
CA THR A 87 0.30 4.28 -20.31
C THR A 87 0.72 5.70 -20.68
N ASP A 88 0.94 6.56 -19.69
CA ASP A 88 1.24 7.99 -19.84
C ASP A 88 2.74 8.32 -19.78
N GLY A 89 3.59 7.30 -19.94
CA GLY A 89 5.04 7.46 -20.09
C GLY A 89 5.82 7.62 -18.78
N ARG A 90 5.16 7.60 -17.61
CA ARG A 90 5.83 7.56 -16.31
C ARG A 90 6.70 6.30 -16.17
N ILE A 91 7.79 6.35 -15.40
CA ILE A 91 8.51 5.13 -15.01
C ILE A 91 7.56 4.20 -14.25
N ILE A 92 7.58 2.93 -14.64
CA ILE A 92 6.81 1.86 -14.02
C ILE A 92 7.77 0.71 -13.72
N THR A 93 7.89 0.35 -12.45
CA THR A 93 8.66 -0.82 -12.03
C THR A 93 7.92 -2.12 -12.36
N ALA A 94 8.70 -3.17 -12.63
CA ALA A 94 8.20 -4.53 -12.86
C ALA A 94 7.82 -5.23 -11.53
N LEU A 95 7.17 -6.40 -11.62
CA LEU A 95 6.85 -7.23 -10.45
C LEU A 95 8.11 -7.55 -9.61
N CYS A 96 9.23 -7.84 -10.26
CA CYS A 96 10.55 -7.94 -9.62
C CYS A 96 11.40 -6.79 -10.16
N PRO A 97 11.46 -5.64 -9.47
CA PRO A 97 12.12 -4.45 -9.98
C PRO A 97 13.61 -4.68 -10.23
N THR A 98 14.12 -4.15 -11.33
CA THR A 98 15.56 -4.09 -11.66
C THR A 98 16.13 -2.68 -11.57
N THR A 99 15.26 -1.68 -11.47
CA THR A 99 15.60 -0.28 -11.17
C THR A 99 14.78 0.23 -9.99
N ASP A 100 15.31 1.22 -9.27
CA ASP A 100 14.51 2.03 -8.34
C ASP A 100 13.56 2.98 -9.09
N PHE A 101 12.81 3.80 -8.36
CA PHE A 101 11.94 4.80 -8.96
C PHE A 101 12.67 5.90 -9.74
N LEU A 102 13.96 6.12 -9.50
CA LEU A 102 14.79 7.09 -10.23
C LEU A 102 15.44 6.48 -11.49
N GLY A 103 15.26 5.19 -11.73
CA GLY A 103 15.83 4.46 -12.87
C GLY A 103 17.25 3.92 -12.62
N ASN A 104 17.77 3.99 -11.39
CA ASN A 104 19.09 3.46 -11.07
C ASN A 104 19.05 1.92 -11.00
N PRO A 105 20.02 1.19 -11.58
CA PRO A 105 20.05 -0.28 -11.52
C PRO A 105 20.26 -0.79 -10.10
N LEU A 106 19.40 -1.72 -9.66
CA LEU A 106 19.43 -2.32 -8.32
C LEU A 106 20.44 -3.46 -8.17
N TYR A 107 20.61 -4.27 -9.22
CA TYR A 107 21.48 -5.44 -9.22
C TYR A 107 22.93 -5.09 -9.57
N THR A 108 23.89 -5.85 -9.05
CA THR A 108 25.33 -5.64 -9.30
C THR A 108 25.72 -5.83 -10.76
N ASP A 109 25.00 -6.69 -11.48
CA ASP A 109 25.19 -6.95 -12.92
C ASP A 109 24.31 -6.06 -13.82
N GLU A 110 23.56 -5.14 -13.22
CA GLU A 110 22.66 -4.20 -13.90
C GLU A 110 21.66 -4.85 -14.86
N ARG A 111 21.29 -6.12 -14.60
CA ARG A 111 20.32 -6.87 -15.40
C ARG A 111 19.03 -6.06 -15.58
N LYS A 112 18.44 -6.16 -16.76
CA LYS A 112 17.17 -5.48 -17.09
C LYS A 112 15.95 -6.28 -16.65
N ASP A 113 16.09 -7.60 -16.56
CA ASP A 113 15.03 -8.51 -16.17
C ASP A 113 15.52 -9.55 -15.15
N VAL A 114 14.59 -10.05 -14.35
CA VAL A 114 14.80 -11.21 -13.48
C VAL A 114 14.34 -12.46 -14.23
N ALA A 115 15.13 -13.54 -14.17
CA ALA A 115 14.82 -14.79 -14.87
C ALA A 115 13.43 -15.33 -14.48
N ALA A 116 12.67 -15.82 -15.46
CA ALA A 116 11.29 -16.26 -15.25
C ALA A 116 11.12 -17.31 -14.14
N GLY A 117 12.07 -18.24 -14.01
CA GLY A 117 12.07 -19.23 -12.93
C GLY A 117 12.21 -18.60 -11.54
N GLU A 118 13.00 -17.53 -11.42
CA GLU A 118 13.15 -16.79 -10.17
C GLU A 118 11.93 -15.93 -9.87
N VAL A 119 11.32 -15.30 -10.88
CA VAL A 119 10.03 -14.60 -10.73
C VAL A 119 8.94 -15.55 -10.24
N ALA A 120 8.81 -16.73 -10.84
CA ALA A 120 7.86 -17.76 -10.43
C ALA A 120 8.09 -18.20 -8.97
N ARG A 121 9.35 -18.42 -8.58
CA ARG A 121 9.70 -18.76 -7.20
C ARG A 121 9.30 -17.66 -6.22
N ARG A 122 9.59 -16.39 -6.51
CA ARG A 122 9.22 -15.25 -5.64
C ARG A 122 7.71 -15.05 -5.56
N LEU A 123 6.99 -15.31 -6.65
CA LEU A 123 5.52 -15.33 -6.66
C LEU A 123 4.98 -16.33 -5.64
N ASP A 124 5.49 -17.56 -5.65
CA ASP A 124 5.01 -18.62 -4.77
C ASP A 124 5.43 -18.43 -3.31
N LEU A 125 6.63 -17.89 -3.07
CA LEU A 125 7.15 -17.69 -1.71
C LEU A 125 6.62 -16.44 -1.00
N TYR A 126 6.35 -15.36 -1.73
CA TYR A 126 6.08 -14.06 -1.13
C TYR A 126 4.75 -13.45 -1.57
N TYR A 127 4.49 -13.43 -2.88
CA TYR A 127 3.29 -12.77 -3.44
C TYR A 127 2.01 -13.51 -3.10
N ARG A 128 1.92 -14.79 -3.48
CA ARG A 128 0.70 -15.58 -3.28
C ARG A 128 0.35 -15.75 -1.80
N PRO A 129 1.31 -15.98 -0.87
CA PRO A 129 0.99 -16.04 0.55
C PRO A 129 0.39 -14.74 1.09
N TYR A 130 0.94 -13.57 0.71
CA TYR A 130 0.39 -12.27 1.12
C TYR A 130 -1.04 -12.08 0.62
N HIS A 131 -1.26 -12.28 -0.69
CA HIS A 131 -2.59 -12.12 -1.31
C HIS A 131 -3.61 -13.11 -0.76
N ARG A 132 -3.21 -14.35 -0.47
CA ARG A 132 -4.09 -15.34 0.16
C ARG A 132 -4.58 -14.87 1.52
N GLN A 133 -3.68 -14.31 2.35
CA GLN A 133 -4.10 -13.79 3.66
C GLN A 133 -5.07 -12.62 3.54
N LEU A 134 -4.85 -11.71 2.58
CA LEU A 134 -5.81 -10.65 2.32
C LEU A 134 -7.20 -11.23 1.98
N ASP A 135 -7.26 -12.21 1.07
CA ASP A 135 -8.53 -12.85 0.69
C ASP A 135 -9.20 -13.59 1.85
N GLU A 136 -8.44 -14.36 2.63
CA GLU A 136 -8.94 -15.10 3.80
C GLU A 136 -9.56 -14.15 4.84
N HIS A 137 -8.87 -13.06 5.16
CA HIS A 137 -9.37 -12.04 6.09
C HIS A 137 -10.60 -11.30 5.56
N LEU A 138 -10.58 -10.88 4.29
CA LEU A 138 -11.73 -10.20 3.66
C LEU A 138 -12.94 -11.12 3.60
N THR A 139 -12.76 -12.39 3.23
CA THR A 139 -13.82 -13.40 3.19
C THR A 139 -14.45 -13.59 4.58
N ARG A 140 -13.62 -13.72 5.62
CA ARG A 140 -14.08 -13.87 7.00
C ARG A 140 -14.85 -12.64 7.49
N LEU A 141 -14.33 -11.43 7.26
CA LEU A 141 -15.01 -10.19 7.63
C LEU A 141 -16.33 -10.04 6.87
N GLN A 142 -16.36 -10.39 5.58
CA GLN A 142 -17.55 -10.28 4.74
C GLN A 142 -18.66 -11.24 5.18
N ALA A 143 -18.31 -12.46 5.61
CA ALA A 143 -19.28 -13.38 6.18
C ALA A 143 -20.03 -12.77 7.38
N ARG A 144 -19.30 -12.01 8.22
CA ARG A 144 -19.81 -11.32 9.41
C ARG A 144 -20.57 -10.03 9.10
N PHE A 145 -20.00 -9.15 8.28
CA PHE A 145 -20.51 -7.76 8.10
C PHE A 145 -21.24 -7.51 6.78
N LYS A 146 -21.22 -8.46 5.83
CA LYS A 146 -21.78 -8.38 4.47
C LYS A 146 -21.08 -7.38 3.54
N LYS A 147 -20.73 -6.20 4.04
CA LYS A 147 -19.88 -5.22 3.37
C LYS A 147 -18.55 -5.07 4.10
N VAL A 148 -17.45 -5.03 3.37
CA VAL A 148 -16.10 -4.85 3.92
C VAL A 148 -15.27 -3.91 3.07
N LEU A 149 -14.27 -3.30 3.69
CA LEU A 149 -13.30 -2.44 3.02
C LEU A 149 -11.88 -2.96 3.24
N LEU A 150 -11.13 -3.10 2.13
CA LEU A 150 -9.68 -3.15 2.14
C LEU A 150 -9.12 -1.72 2.05
N TRP A 151 -8.38 -1.30 3.07
CA TRP A 151 -7.66 -0.03 3.09
C TRP A 151 -6.17 -0.28 2.82
N ASP A 152 -5.72 -0.01 1.60
CA ASP A 152 -4.37 -0.29 1.10
C ASP A 152 -3.48 0.95 1.30
N CYS A 153 -2.48 0.83 2.17
CA CYS A 153 -1.71 1.94 2.72
C CYS A 153 -0.38 2.11 2.01
N HIS A 154 -0.14 3.31 1.51
CA HIS A 154 1.08 3.62 0.78
C HIS A 154 1.67 4.98 1.12
N SER A 155 2.94 5.15 0.78
CA SER A 155 3.56 6.47 0.78
C SER A 155 4.68 6.62 -0.24
N ILE A 156 4.82 7.83 -0.75
CA ILE A 156 5.82 8.17 -1.77
C ILE A 156 6.68 9.36 -1.34
N ARG A 157 7.85 9.49 -1.94
CA ARG A 157 8.61 10.74 -1.83
C ARG A 157 7.80 11.90 -2.42
N GLN A 158 7.90 13.08 -1.81
CA GLN A 158 7.14 14.24 -2.29
C GLN A 158 7.46 14.59 -3.74
N ILE A 159 8.71 14.37 -4.17
CA ILE A 159 9.17 14.63 -5.53
C ILE A 159 9.85 13.36 -6.07
N VAL A 160 9.35 12.84 -7.18
CA VAL A 160 9.95 11.73 -7.95
C VAL A 160 9.84 12.09 -9.44
N PRO A 161 10.83 12.82 -10.01
CA PRO A 161 10.71 13.44 -11.34
C PRO A 161 10.47 12.47 -12.50
N THR A 162 10.91 11.23 -12.32
CA THR A 162 10.75 10.11 -13.25
C THR A 162 9.33 9.54 -13.29
N ILE A 163 8.50 9.81 -12.28
CA ILE A 163 7.09 9.42 -12.23
C ILE A 163 6.21 10.59 -12.67
N GLN A 164 6.47 11.79 -12.15
CA GLN A 164 5.85 13.04 -12.62
C GLN A 164 6.76 14.24 -12.31
N PRO A 165 6.68 15.34 -13.11
CA PRO A 165 7.57 16.48 -12.94
C PRO A 165 7.31 17.27 -11.64
N ASP A 166 6.05 17.38 -11.24
CA ASP A 166 5.64 18.19 -10.09
C ASP A 166 5.61 17.38 -8.79
N ALA A 167 5.63 18.10 -7.66
CA ALA A 167 5.41 17.47 -6.35
C ALA A 167 4.05 16.74 -6.31
N PHE A 168 4.03 15.58 -5.68
CA PHE A 168 2.79 14.83 -5.47
C PHE A 168 1.84 15.59 -4.52
N PRO A 169 0.52 15.48 -4.72
CA PRO A 169 -0.47 15.88 -3.73
C PRO A 169 -0.20 15.21 -2.38
N ASP A 170 -0.55 15.88 -1.28
CA ASP A 170 -0.31 15.39 0.08
C ASP A 170 -0.91 14.00 0.32
N LEU A 171 -2.16 13.83 -0.13
CA LEU A 171 -2.95 12.61 -0.03
C LEU A 171 -3.61 12.31 -1.37
N ILE A 172 -3.51 11.06 -1.84
CA ILE A 172 -4.17 10.61 -3.07
C ILE A 172 -4.99 9.37 -2.75
N LEU A 173 -6.32 9.50 -2.81
CA LEU A 173 -7.22 8.37 -2.68
C LEU A 173 -7.42 7.71 -4.05
N GLY A 174 -7.19 6.41 -4.15
CA GLY A 174 -7.42 5.62 -5.36
C GLY A 174 -8.50 4.56 -5.16
N ASP A 175 -9.47 4.49 -6.06
CA ASP A 175 -10.56 3.49 -6.06
C ASP A 175 -10.77 2.84 -7.44
N ALA A 176 -9.71 2.84 -8.25
CA ALA A 176 -9.69 2.33 -9.61
C ALA A 176 -10.69 3.03 -10.53
N ASP A 177 -10.81 4.35 -10.46
CA ASP A 177 -11.82 5.14 -11.19
C ASP A 177 -13.26 4.66 -10.89
N GLY A 178 -13.55 4.39 -9.61
CA GLY A 178 -14.85 3.93 -9.13
C GLY A 178 -15.14 2.43 -9.31
N HIS A 179 -14.19 1.63 -9.81
CA HIS A 179 -14.39 0.20 -10.01
C HIS A 179 -14.15 -0.63 -8.73
N ALA A 180 -13.38 -0.11 -7.76
CA ALA A 180 -12.99 -0.85 -6.56
C ALA A 180 -13.87 -0.58 -5.34
N ALA A 181 -14.63 0.51 -5.30
CA ALA A 181 -15.44 0.90 -4.14
C ALA A 181 -16.77 1.53 -4.56
N ASP A 182 -17.77 1.49 -3.67
CA ASP A 182 -19.03 2.22 -3.90
C ASP A 182 -18.78 3.71 -3.77
N VAL A 183 -19.47 4.50 -4.61
CA VAL A 183 -19.29 5.96 -4.67
C VAL A 183 -19.50 6.63 -3.31
N ASN A 184 -20.45 6.15 -2.49
CA ASN A 184 -20.72 6.77 -1.19
C ASN A 184 -19.55 6.55 -0.21
N LEU A 185 -18.93 5.36 -0.26
CA LEU A 185 -17.77 5.04 0.57
C LEU A 185 -16.54 5.85 0.14
N THR A 186 -16.31 6.00 -1.17
CA THR A 186 -15.27 6.87 -1.71
C THR A 186 -15.49 8.32 -1.28
N GLN A 187 -16.70 8.86 -1.43
CA GLN A 187 -16.99 10.25 -1.04
C GLN A 187 -16.80 10.47 0.46
N ALA A 188 -17.23 9.52 1.29
CA ALA A 188 -17.02 9.60 2.73
C ALA A 188 -15.53 9.62 3.13
N ALA A 189 -14.71 8.81 2.45
CA ALA A 189 -13.26 8.82 2.65
C ALA A 189 -12.69 10.19 2.25
N LEU A 190 -13.02 10.71 1.06
CA LEU A 190 -12.56 12.02 0.58
C LEU A 190 -12.98 13.16 1.50
N GLU A 191 -14.24 13.21 1.90
CA GLU A 191 -14.77 14.22 2.82
C GLU A 191 -14.08 14.18 4.18
N SER A 192 -13.84 12.98 4.71
CA SER A 192 -13.14 12.82 5.98
C SER A 192 -11.68 13.27 5.90
N LEU A 193 -10.96 12.87 4.85
CA LEU A 193 -9.56 13.28 4.62
C LEU A 193 -9.43 14.79 4.40
N ARG A 194 -10.35 15.41 3.66
CA ARG A 194 -10.39 16.87 3.39
C ARG A 194 -10.67 17.74 4.62
N ARG A 195 -11.04 17.14 5.76
CA ARG A 195 -11.13 17.87 7.04
C ARG A 195 -9.76 18.08 7.70
N GLY A 196 -8.71 17.44 7.20
CA GLY A 196 -7.33 17.75 7.55
C GLY A 196 -6.82 19.01 6.85
N ALA A 197 -5.57 19.37 7.12
CA ALA A 197 -4.90 20.52 6.51
C ALA A 197 -4.18 20.17 5.18
N TYR A 198 -4.55 19.05 4.56
CA TYR A 198 -3.82 18.43 3.46
C TYR A 198 -4.56 18.58 2.13
N GLN A 199 -3.81 18.71 1.04
CA GLN A 199 -4.34 18.55 -0.30
C GLN A 199 -4.77 17.11 -0.53
N VAL A 200 -6.01 16.90 -0.97
CA VAL A 200 -6.54 15.56 -1.25
C VAL A 200 -6.97 15.45 -2.71
N ASN A 201 -6.29 14.58 -3.45
CA ASN A 201 -6.64 14.21 -4.81
C ASN A 201 -7.32 12.84 -4.86
N HIS A 202 -8.06 12.60 -5.94
CA HIS A 202 -8.76 11.34 -6.20
C HIS A 202 -8.32 10.79 -7.54
N ASN A 203 -7.87 9.54 -7.58
CA ASN A 203 -7.44 8.82 -8.79
C ASN A 203 -6.34 9.49 -9.63
N HIS A 204 -5.63 10.48 -9.10
CA HIS A 204 -4.56 11.14 -9.81
C HIS A 204 -3.46 11.64 -8.85
N PRO A 205 -2.17 11.34 -9.14
CA PRO A 205 -1.67 10.51 -10.26
C PRO A 205 -1.85 9.00 -10.03
N PHE A 206 -2.20 8.55 -8.83
CA PHE A 206 -2.40 7.13 -8.52
C PHE A 206 -3.89 6.80 -8.40
N LYS A 207 -4.25 5.63 -8.91
CA LYS A 207 -5.65 5.17 -9.07
C LYS A 207 -5.96 3.95 -8.20
N GLY A 208 -4.99 3.43 -7.45
CA GLY A 208 -5.07 2.09 -6.89
C GLY A 208 -4.29 1.08 -7.73
N GLY A 209 -3.43 0.33 -7.04
CA GLY A 209 -2.62 -0.75 -7.57
C GLY A 209 -3.40 -2.06 -7.76
N THR A 210 -2.66 -3.16 -7.86
CA THR A 210 -3.24 -4.49 -8.12
C THR A 210 -4.08 -4.97 -6.95
N ILE A 211 -3.65 -4.72 -5.71
CA ILE A 211 -4.40 -5.07 -4.49
C ILE A 211 -5.76 -4.39 -4.52
N THR A 212 -5.81 -3.07 -4.75
CA THR A 212 -7.07 -2.31 -4.85
C THR A 212 -7.97 -2.87 -5.95
N ARG A 213 -7.42 -3.13 -7.13
CA ARG A 213 -8.18 -3.59 -8.31
C ARG A 213 -8.67 -5.03 -8.20
N HIS A 214 -7.88 -5.89 -7.55
CA HIS A 214 -8.17 -7.30 -7.42
C HIS A 214 -9.21 -7.57 -6.33
N PHE A 215 -9.05 -6.92 -5.17
CA PHE A 215 -9.92 -7.16 -4.03
C PHE A 215 -11.18 -6.26 -4.00
N GLY A 216 -11.18 -5.17 -4.78
CA GLY A 216 -12.36 -4.35 -5.00
C GLY A 216 -13.38 -5.04 -5.90
N ALA A 217 -14.55 -5.35 -5.35
CA ALA A 217 -15.70 -5.90 -6.06
C ALA A 217 -16.99 -5.34 -5.44
N PRO A 218 -17.29 -4.03 -5.62
CA PRO A 218 -18.31 -3.32 -4.85
C PRO A 218 -19.71 -3.92 -5.03
N THR A 219 -20.02 -4.49 -6.20
CA THR A 219 -21.28 -5.21 -6.47
C THR A 219 -21.47 -6.44 -5.59
N ASN A 220 -20.37 -7.01 -5.09
CA ASN A 220 -20.36 -8.15 -4.17
C ASN A 220 -20.15 -7.71 -2.71
N GLY A 221 -20.16 -6.40 -2.39
CA GLY A 221 -19.93 -5.89 -1.03
C GLY A 221 -18.47 -5.94 -0.57
N ARG A 222 -17.51 -6.13 -1.48
CA ARG A 222 -16.08 -5.91 -1.18
C ARG A 222 -15.66 -4.58 -1.77
N HIS A 223 -15.20 -3.67 -0.94
CA HIS A 223 -14.67 -2.38 -1.36
C HIS A 223 -13.17 -2.35 -1.13
N ALA A 224 -12.43 -1.63 -1.97
CA ALA A 224 -11.02 -1.37 -1.76
C ALA A 224 -10.69 0.08 -2.09
N LEU A 225 -9.94 0.72 -1.20
CA LEU A 225 -9.42 2.07 -1.35
C LEU A 225 -7.92 2.04 -1.08
N GLN A 226 -7.14 2.64 -1.97
CA GLN A 226 -5.74 2.96 -1.74
C GLN A 226 -5.62 4.37 -1.20
N LEU A 227 -4.80 4.57 -0.17
CA LEU A 227 -4.33 5.90 0.20
C LEU A 227 -2.82 5.99 0.00
N GLU A 228 -2.41 6.79 -0.99
CA GLU A 228 -1.04 7.26 -1.14
C GLU A 228 -0.85 8.54 -0.31
N MET A 229 0.28 8.65 0.37
CA MET A 229 0.64 9.82 1.17
C MET A 229 2.07 10.27 0.88
N THR A 230 2.32 11.57 0.77
CA THR A 230 3.71 12.03 0.72
C THR A 230 4.38 11.91 2.09
N LYS A 231 5.57 11.32 2.10
CA LYS A 231 6.34 10.97 3.32
C LYS A 231 6.54 12.16 4.28
N VAL A 232 6.62 13.38 3.75
CA VAL A 232 6.79 14.62 4.54
C VAL A 232 5.66 14.87 5.57
N HIS A 233 4.51 14.20 5.45
CA HIS A 233 3.38 14.34 6.39
C HIS A 233 3.46 13.44 7.63
N TYR A 234 4.47 12.59 7.73
CA TYR A 234 4.73 11.79 8.93
C TYR A 234 6.23 11.55 9.19
N MET A 235 7.09 11.99 8.28
CA MET A 235 8.54 12.01 8.39
C MET A 235 9.05 13.45 8.42
N ASP A 236 10.33 13.61 8.74
CA ASP A 236 11.03 14.88 8.62
C ASP A 236 11.15 15.33 7.15
N ASP A 237 11.62 16.56 6.92
CA ASP A 237 11.76 17.12 5.56
C ASP A 237 12.79 16.37 4.71
N THR A 238 13.71 15.65 5.34
CA THR A 238 14.64 14.75 4.63
C THR A 238 13.97 13.45 4.18
N GLN A 239 12.83 13.12 4.78
CA GLN A 239 12.09 11.88 4.60
C GLN A 239 12.95 10.64 4.90
N LEU A 240 13.80 10.74 5.93
CA LEU A 240 14.63 9.64 6.41
C LEU A 240 14.27 9.26 7.85
N ARG A 241 13.63 10.15 8.60
CA ARG A 241 13.33 9.95 10.02
C ARG A 241 11.84 10.14 10.29
N TYR A 242 11.28 9.27 11.12
CA TYR A 242 9.91 9.40 11.57
C TYR A 242 9.74 10.67 12.41
N ASP A 243 8.79 11.53 12.04
CA ASP A 243 8.45 12.74 12.79
C ASP A 243 7.21 12.46 13.63
N LEU A 244 7.39 12.39 14.95
CA LEU A 244 6.30 12.03 15.86
C LEU A 244 5.15 13.04 15.84
N GLN A 245 5.44 14.33 15.68
CA GLN A 245 4.43 15.38 15.72
C GLN A 245 3.54 15.32 14.47
N ARG A 246 4.16 15.25 13.29
CA ARG A 246 3.46 15.13 12.00
C ARG A 246 2.68 13.82 11.93
N ALA A 247 3.32 12.71 12.31
CA ALA A 247 2.65 11.42 12.33
C ALA A 247 1.45 11.40 13.29
N THR A 248 1.56 11.99 14.49
CA THR A 248 0.44 12.09 15.44
C THR A 248 -0.73 12.88 14.85
N ALA A 249 -0.45 13.97 14.12
CA ALA A 249 -1.49 14.75 13.44
C ALA A 249 -2.17 13.92 12.34
N MET A 250 -1.40 13.18 11.55
CA MET A 250 -1.91 12.28 10.51
C MET A 250 -2.73 11.13 11.10
N GLN A 251 -2.26 10.48 12.17
CA GLN A 251 -2.98 9.40 12.85
C GLN A 251 -4.36 9.83 13.35
N LYS A 252 -4.50 11.07 13.86
CA LYS A 252 -5.81 11.61 14.27
C LYS A 252 -6.79 11.68 13.10
N LEU A 253 -6.32 12.12 11.93
CA LEU A 253 -7.11 12.16 10.70
C LEU A 253 -7.49 10.76 10.24
N LEU A 254 -6.51 9.85 10.14
CA LEU A 254 -6.72 8.48 9.69
C LEU A 254 -7.67 7.71 10.61
N LYS A 255 -7.50 7.82 11.94
CA LYS A 255 -8.40 7.21 12.93
C LYS A 255 -9.85 7.65 12.72
N ARG A 256 -10.08 8.96 12.56
CA ARG A 256 -11.42 9.50 12.27
C ARG A 256 -11.99 8.95 10.96
N THR A 257 -11.18 8.92 9.90
CA THR A 257 -11.58 8.39 8.60
C THR A 257 -11.99 6.93 8.68
N LEU A 258 -11.15 6.07 9.27
CA LEU A 258 -11.43 4.64 9.39
C LEU A 258 -12.67 4.37 10.26
N GLN A 259 -12.86 5.11 11.35
CA GLN A 259 -14.07 5.00 12.17
C GLN A 259 -15.34 5.39 11.41
N ASN A 260 -15.29 6.49 10.63
CA ASN A 260 -16.42 6.91 9.81
C ASN A 260 -16.77 5.87 8.73
N LEU A 261 -15.75 5.32 8.05
CA LEU A 261 -15.94 4.29 7.03
C LEU A 261 -16.50 3.01 7.64
N ALA A 262 -16.01 2.60 8.81
CA ALA A 262 -16.53 1.43 9.52
C ALA A 262 -18.00 1.58 9.88
N LEU A 263 -18.45 2.78 10.27
CA LEU A 263 -19.85 3.07 10.53
C LEU A 263 -20.71 2.97 9.27
N GLN A 264 -20.23 3.52 8.14
CA GLN A 264 -20.95 3.46 6.87
C GLN A 264 -21.11 2.04 6.31
N LEU A 265 -20.10 1.19 6.51
CA LEU A 265 -20.18 -0.22 6.11
C LEU A 265 -21.21 -1.02 6.92
N GLN A 266 -21.55 -0.55 8.12
CA GLN A 266 -22.50 -1.21 9.03
C GLN A 266 -23.92 -0.64 8.94
N THR A 267 -24.10 0.55 8.37
CA THR A 267 -25.44 1.07 8.10
C THR A 267 -26.17 0.16 7.10
N LYS A 268 -27.38 -0.27 7.47
CA LYS A 268 -28.25 -1.06 6.60
C LYS A 268 -28.64 -0.17 5.39
N ALA A 269 -28.41 -0.69 4.18
CA ALA A 269 -28.98 -0.13 2.96
C ALA A 269 -30.50 -0.31 2.97
#